data_AF-A0A927GR40-F1
#
_entry.id   AF-A0A927GR40-F1
#
_cell.length_a   1.000
_cell.length_b   1.000
_cell.length_c   1.000
_cell.angle_alpha   90.00
_cell.angle_beta   90.00
_cell.angle_gamma   90.00
#
_symmetry.space_group_name_H-M   'P 1'
#
loop_
_entity.id
_entity.type
_entity.pdbx_description
1 polymer ?
#
loop_
_entity_poly.entity_id
_entity_poly.type
_entity_poly.pdbx_seq_one_letter_code
_entity_poly.pdbx_strand_id
1 'polypeptide(L)'
;MANKETVQDAHDQVQLHGKACDIPHFESRDLVVGEAIKAKAEELAKLIAGSREVQFYQRAEAQIKGNDRIQGLIAQMKKKQKEIVAFESFNNASMVAKIEAEIEALQNELDGIPIVGDFQQSQSDINYLLQLVMSIIRDTVSEKINVESDSGSEPDECID
;
A
#
# COMPACT_ATOMS: atom_id res chain seq x y z
N MET A 1 56.79 -10.57 -42.56
CA MET A 1 55.67 -9.61 -42.71
C MET A 1 55.26 -9.15 -41.31
N ALA A 2 54.52 -8.03 -41.20
CA ALA A 2 53.79 -7.46 -40.03
C ALA A 2 53.86 -8.20 -38.66
N ASN A 3 54.19 -7.52 -37.54
CA ASN A 3 53.30 -6.70 -36.67
C ASN A 3 52.06 -7.47 -36.15
N LYS A 4 51.58 -7.39 -34.91
CA LYS A 4 51.78 -6.55 -33.67
C LYS A 4 51.05 -7.31 -32.51
N GLU A 5 51.13 -7.09 -31.19
CA GLU A 5 51.87 -6.27 -30.18
C GLU A 5 51.81 -7.12 -28.85
N THR A 6 52.68 -7.10 -27.82
CA THR A 6 52.86 -6.12 -26.70
C THR A 6 51.52 -5.66 -26.07
N VAL A 7 51.26 -5.74 -24.75
CA VAL A 7 51.94 -5.10 -23.60
C VAL A 7 51.60 -5.80 -22.26
N GLN A 8 52.64 -6.12 -21.48
CA GLN A 8 52.84 -5.94 -20.02
C GLN A 8 51.76 -6.30 -18.98
N ASP A 9 52.13 -7.19 -18.04
CA ASP A 9 51.41 -7.44 -16.78
C ASP A 9 51.92 -6.58 -15.60
N ALA A 10 51.05 -6.47 -14.57
CA ALA A 10 51.34 -6.13 -13.17
C ALA A 10 52.24 -4.91 -12.86
N HIS A 11 51.59 -3.80 -12.47
CA HIS A 11 52.16 -2.87 -11.48
C HIS A 11 51.28 -2.85 -10.24
N ASP A 12 51.85 -3.24 -9.10
CA ASP A 12 51.21 -3.25 -7.79
C ASP A 12 51.13 -1.84 -7.19
N GLN A 13 49.93 -1.43 -6.75
CA GLN A 13 49.72 -0.23 -5.93
C GLN A 13 48.59 -0.45 -4.92
N VAL A 14 48.97 -0.67 -3.65
CA VAL A 14 48.07 -0.61 -2.50
C VAL A 14 47.62 0.84 -2.29
N GLN A 15 46.35 1.15 -2.56
CA GLN A 15 45.79 2.49 -2.38
C GLN A 15 44.74 2.52 -1.27
N LEU A 16 45.22 2.68 -0.02
CA LEU A 16 44.40 2.97 1.15
C LEU A 16 43.79 4.37 1.04
N HIS A 17 42.52 4.50 0.64
CA HIS A 17 41.75 5.74 0.69
C HIS A 17 40.29 5.48 1.07
N GLY A 18 39.82 6.16 2.12
CA GLY A 18 38.39 6.31 2.46
C GLY A 18 37.60 5.04 2.79
N LYS A 19 37.30 4.80 4.07
CA LYS A 19 36.15 3.98 4.43
C LYS A 19 34.86 4.71 4.03
N ALA A 20 34.36 4.44 2.82
CA ALA A 20 32.95 4.68 2.53
C ALA A 20 32.09 3.89 3.53
N CYS A 21 30.97 4.47 3.96
CA CYS A 21 29.99 3.72 4.76
C CYS A 21 29.29 2.74 3.82
N ASP A 22 29.72 1.48 3.84
CA ASP A 22 29.24 0.40 2.98
C ASP A 22 27.87 -0.08 3.48
N ILE A 23 26.84 0.75 3.28
CA ILE A 23 25.45 0.46 3.65
C ILE A 23 24.92 -0.56 2.63
N PRO A 24 24.55 -1.78 3.05
CA PRO A 24 24.11 -2.81 2.11
C PRO A 24 22.81 -2.40 1.41
N HIS A 25 22.87 -2.28 0.08
CA HIS A 25 21.70 -2.09 -0.76
C HIS A 25 21.01 -3.44 -1.00
N PHE A 26 19.74 -3.55 -0.63
CA PHE A 26 18.87 -4.69 -0.91
C PHE A 26 17.89 -4.30 -2.03
N GLU A 27 17.67 -5.17 -3.04
CA GLU A 27 16.53 -4.98 -3.92
C GLU A 27 15.23 -5.37 -3.20
N SER A 28 14.10 -4.77 -3.58
CA SER A 28 12.79 -5.05 -2.95
C SER A 28 12.32 -6.51 -3.09
N ARG A 29 13.05 -7.33 -3.85
CA ARG A 29 12.81 -8.76 -4.08
C ARG A 29 13.55 -9.65 -3.08
N ASP A 30 14.58 -9.12 -2.42
CA ASP A 30 15.44 -9.82 -1.46
C ASP A 30 14.99 -9.61 0.00
N LEU A 31 13.98 -8.75 0.20
CA LEU A 31 13.40 -8.43 1.51
C LEU A 31 12.56 -9.58 2.07
N VAL A 32 13.23 -10.61 2.59
CA VAL A 32 12.59 -11.75 3.27
C VAL A 32 12.13 -11.34 4.67
N VAL A 33 10.81 -11.26 4.88
CA VAL A 33 10.22 -11.08 6.21
C VAL A 33 10.45 -12.34 7.05
N GLY A 34 11.25 -12.22 8.11
CA GLY A 34 11.52 -13.34 9.02
C GLY A 34 10.25 -13.88 9.70
N GLU A 35 10.17 -15.20 9.86
CA GLU A 35 8.97 -15.90 10.35
C GLU A 35 8.43 -15.37 11.69
N ALA A 36 9.30 -14.89 12.60
CA ALA A 36 8.88 -14.26 13.85
C ALA A 36 8.10 -12.94 13.65
N ILE A 37 8.52 -12.12 12.66
CA ILE A 37 7.83 -10.87 12.30
C ILE A 37 6.48 -11.20 11.65
N LYS A 38 6.47 -12.16 10.73
CA LYS A 38 5.25 -12.68 10.08
C LYS A 38 4.23 -13.21 11.10
N ALA A 39 4.66 -14.05 12.05
CA ALA A 39 3.80 -14.56 13.11
C ALA A 39 3.19 -13.44 13.97
N LYS A 40 3.96 -12.39 14.28
CA LYS A 40 3.46 -11.22 15.01
C LYS A 40 2.54 -10.33 14.16
N ALA A 41 2.76 -10.21 12.86
CA ALA A 41 1.83 -9.57 11.95
C ALA A 41 0.49 -10.33 11.85
N GLU A 42 0.52 -11.67 11.82
CA GLU A 42 -0.69 -12.50 11.87
C GLU A 42 -1.45 -12.38 13.21
N GLU A 43 -0.74 -12.24 14.33
CA GLU A 43 -1.34 -11.98 15.65
C GLU A 43 -2.03 -10.61 15.70
N LEU A 44 -1.33 -9.57 15.22
CA LEU A 44 -1.88 -8.22 15.09
C LEU A 44 -3.10 -8.18 14.15
N ALA A 45 -3.05 -8.88 13.02
CA ALA A 45 -4.18 -8.99 12.09
C ALA A 45 -5.41 -9.65 12.74
N LYS A 46 -5.23 -10.65 13.63
CA LYS A 46 -6.33 -11.27 14.39
C LYS A 46 -6.93 -10.29 15.41
N LEU A 47 -6.11 -9.45 16.06
CA LEU A 47 -6.59 -8.40 16.96
C LEU A 47 -7.39 -7.31 16.21
N ILE A 48 -6.90 -6.86 15.05
CA ILE A 48 -7.60 -5.90 14.18
C ILE A 48 -8.91 -6.50 13.67
N ALA A 49 -8.92 -7.77 13.23
CA ALA A 49 -10.13 -8.45 12.78
C ALA A 49 -11.20 -8.59 13.88
N GLY A 50 -10.80 -8.53 15.16
CA GLY A 50 -11.70 -8.50 16.31
C GLY A 50 -12.19 -7.10 16.70
N SER A 51 -11.71 -6.01 16.08
CA SER A 51 -12.07 -4.64 16.46
C SER A 51 -13.55 -4.32 16.17
N ARG A 52 -14.09 -3.29 16.83
CA ARG A 52 -15.50 -2.89 16.66
C ARG A 52 -15.75 -2.32 15.26
N GLU A 53 -14.73 -1.66 14.71
CA GLU A 53 -14.71 -1.01 13.42
C GLU A 53 -14.80 -2.07 12.30
N VAL A 54 -14.06 -3.19 12.45
CA VAL A 54 -14.19 -4.35 11.57
C VAL A 54 -15.52 -5.09 11.76
N GLN A 55 -16.02 -5.23 13.00
CA GLN A 55 -17.36 -5.80 13.24
C GLN A 55 -18.49 -4.96 12.63
N PHE A 56 -18.37 -3.62 12.66
CA PHE A 56 -19.34 -2.71 12.04
C PHE A 56 -19.34 -2.83 10.52
N TYR A 57 -18.15 -2.84 9.90
CA TYR A 57 -18.01 -3.14 8.46
C TYR A 57 -18.63 -4.49 8.08
N GLN A 58 -18.31 -5.58 8.79
CA GLN A 58 -18.88 -6.91 8.50
C GLN A 58 -20.41 -6.90 8.59
N ARG A 59 -20.97 -6.18 9.57
CA ARG A 59 -22.43 -6.03 9.74
C ARG A 59 -23.06 -5.18 8.64
N ALA A 60 -22.41 -4.11 8.19
CA ALA A 60 -22.86 -3.31 7.05
C ALA A 60 -22.80 -4.14 5.76
N GLU A 61 -21.66 -4.78 5.48
CA GLU A 61 -21.42 -5.64 4.32
C GLU A 61 -22.45 -6.79 4.21
N ALA A 62 -22.77 -7.46 5.32
CA ALA A 62 -23.77 -8.52 5.35
C ALA A 62 -25.18 -8.02 4.96
N GLN A 63 -25.56 -6.82 5.42
CA GLN A 63 -26.85 -6.21 5.08
C GLN A 63 -26.88 -5.68 3.64
N ILE A 64 -25.76 -5.15 3.12
CA ILE A 64 -25.58 -4.80 1.71
C ILE A 64 -25.74 -6.05 0.81
N LYS A 65 -25.09 -7.16 1.17
CA LYS A 65 -25.17 -8.45 0.46
C LYS A 65 -26.58 -9.04 0.44
N GLY A 66 -27.33 -8.89 1.55
CA GLY A 66 -28.69 -9.39 1.70
C GLY A 66 -29.81 -8.48 1.18
N ASN A 67 -29.50 -7.38 0.49
CA ASN A 67 -30.51 -6.40 0.03
C ASN A 67 -30.69 -6.44 -1.50
N ASP A 68 -31.81 -7.01 -1.95
CA ASP A 68 -32.12 -7.21 -3.37
C ASP A 68 -32.15 -5.91 -4.19
N ARG A 69 -32.61 -4.78 -3.61
CA ARG A 69 -32.61 -3.48 -4.30
C ARG A 69 -31.18 -3.01 -4.55
N ILE A 70 -30.31 -3.09 -3.53
CA ILE A 70 -28.90 -2.70 -3.64
C ILE A 70 -28.17 -3.60 -4.64
N GLN A 71 -28.36 -4.92 -4.57
CA GLN A 71 -27.78 -5.85 -5.55
C GLN A 71 -28.32 -5.62 -6.97
N GLY A 72 -29.61 -5.27 -7.12
CA GLY A 72 -30.23 -4.90 -8.39
C GLY A 72 -29.68 -3.61 -9.00
N LEU A 73 -29.41 -2.58 -8.20
CA LEU A 73 -28.75 -1.35 -8.64
C LEU A 73 -27.30 -1.62 -9.07
N ILE A 74 -26.54 -2.34 -8.25
CA ILE A 74 -25.14 -2.74 -8.55
C ILE A 74 -25.07 -3.58 -9.84
N ALA A 75 -26.03 -4.50 -10.05
CA ALA A 75 -26.08 -5.33 -11.26
C ALA A 75 -26.37 -4.51 -12.53
N GLN A 76 -27.29 -3.54 -12.46
CA GLN A 76 -27.59 -2.63 -13.57
C GLN A 76 -26.40 -1.71 -13.88
N MET A 77 -25.75 -1.17 -12.85
CA MET A 77 -24.55 -0.34 -12.99
C MET A 77 -23.40 -1.12 -13.65
N LYS A 78 -23.13 -2.35 -13.21
CA LYS A 78 -22.13 -3.25 -13.84
C LYS A 78 -22.48 -3.66 -15.27
N LYS A 79 -23.77 -3.68 -15.65
CA LYS A 79 -24.20 -3.87 -17.04
C LYS A 79 -23.87 -2.63 -17.88
N LYS A 80 -24.19 -1.43 -17.39
CA LYS A 80 -23.87 -0.16 -18.06
C LYS A 80 -22.37 0.09 -18.23
N GLN A 81 -21.56 -0.24 -17.22
CA GLN A 81 -20.10 -0.17 -17.31
C GLN A 81 -19.53 -1.05 -18.45
N LYS A 82 -20.12 -2.24 -18.70
CA LYS A 82 -19.76 -3.08 -19.86
C LYS A 82 -20.25 -2.50 -21.19
N GLU A 83 -21.39 -1.81 -21.18
CA GLU A 83 -21.92 -1.12 -22.37
C GLU A 83 -21.03 0.08 -22.75
N ILE A 84 -20.49 0.83 -21.78
CA ILE A 84 -19.46 1.86 -22.02
C ILE A 84 -18.25 1.25 -22.74
N VAL A 85 -17.60 0.23 -22.16
CA VAL A 85 -16.41 -0.42 -22.75
C VAL A 85 -16.68 -0.94 -24.17
N ALA A 86 -17.91 -1.39 -24.46
CA ALA A 86 -18.32 -1.75 -25.81
C ALA A 86 -18.44 -0.53 -26.74
N PHE A 87 -19.11 0.55 -26.33
CA PHE A 87 -19.27 1.76 -27.16
C PHE A 87 -17.99 2.59 -27.32
N GLU A 88 -17.07 2.55 -26.36
CA GLU A 88 -15.70 3.06 -26.49
C GLU A 88 -14.96 2.36 -27.63
N SER A 89 -15.06 1.02 -27.73
CA SER A 89 -14.44 0.25 -28.82
C SER A 89 -15.00 0.61 -30.21
N PHE A 90 -16.23 1.13 -30.26
CA PHE A 90 -16.87 1.67 -31.47
C PHE A 90 -16.67 3.18 -31.65
N ASN A 91 -15.87 3.84 -30.83
CA ASN A 91 -15.63 5.29 -30.79
C ASN A 91 -16.93 6.13 -30.67
N ASN A 92 -17.99 5.57 -30.08
CA ASN A 92 -19.31 6.20 -30.00
C ASN A 92 -19.48 7.01 -28.70
N ALA A 93 -18.75 8.13 -28.62
CA ALA A 93 -18.74 9.02 -27.45
C ALA A 93 -20.14 9.53 -27.05
N SER A 94 -21.07 9.68 -28.01
CA SER A 94 -22.46 10.09 -27.73
C SER A 94 -23.24 9.03 -26.96
N MET A 95 -23.02 7.74 -27.26
CA MET A 95 -23.59 6.64 -26.48
C MET A 95 -22.90 6.47 -25.12
N VAL A 96 -21.58 6.64 -25.04
CA VAL A 96 -20.83 6.60 -23.78
C VAL A 96 -21.39 7.64 -22.81
N ALA A 97 -21.43 8.93 -23.20
CA ALA A 97 -21.94 10.01 -22.36
C ALA A 97 -23.39 9.81 -21.90
N LYS A 98 -24.24 9.19 -22.73
CA LYS A 98 -25.61 8.82 -22.32
C LYS A 98 -25.62 7.73 -21.24
N ILE A 99 -24.77 6.71 -21.39
CA ILE A 99 -24.70 5.60 -20.44
C ILE A 99 -24.03 6.04 -19.13
N GLU A 100 -23.08 6.98 -19.16
CA GLU A 100 -22.50 7.63 -17.98
C GLU A 100 -23.58 8.35 -17.16
N ALA A 101 -24.44 9.18 -17.78
CA ALA A 101 -25.56 9.81 -17.09
C ALA A 101 -26.57 8.78 -16.53
N GLU A 102 -26.78 7.66 -17.22
CA GLU A 102 -27.60 6.55 -16.71
C GLU A 102 -26.91 5.73 -15.59
N ILE A 103 -25.58 5.81 -15.44
CA ILE A 103 -24.83 5.30 -14.27
C ILE A 103 -24.94 6.28 -13.11
N GLU A 104 -24.77 7.58 -13.37
CA GLU A 104 -24.89 8.65 -12.36
C GLU A 104 -26.27 8.62 -11.69
N ALA A 105 -27.34 8.41 -12.45
CA ALA A 105 -28.69 8.24 -11.90
C ALA A 105 -28.80 7.01 -10.95
N LEU A 106 -28.20 5.87 -11.31
CA LEU A 106 -28.16 4.67 -10.48
C LEU A 106 -27.26 4.82 -9.24
N GLN A 107 -26.17 5.57 -9.36
CA GLN A 107 -25.25 5.88 -8.27
C GLN A 107 -25.94 6.78 -7.24
N ASN A 108 -26.62 7.84 -7.70
CA ASN A 108 -27.43 8.70 -6.84
C ASN A 108 -28.59 7.94 -6.14
N GLU A 109 -29.24 6.98 -6.82
CA GLU A 109 -30.23 6.12 -6.15
C GLU A 109 -29.59 5.20 -5.09
N LEU A 110 -28.41 4.67 -5.37
CA LEU A 110 -27.66 3.77 -4.49
C LEU A 110 -27.16 4.50 -3.23
N ASP A 111 -26.51 5.65 -3.38
CA ASP A 111 -26.00 6.47 -2.28
C ASP A 111 -27.13 7.10 -1.44
N GLY A 112 -28.32 7.29 -2.04
CA GLY A 112 -29.55 7.68 -1.34
C GLY A 112 -30.12 6.61 -0.40
N ILE A 113 -29.51 5.42 -0.29
CA ILE A 113 -29.91 4.36 0.63
C ILE A 113 -29.02 4.45 1.89
N PRO A 114 -29.56 4.73 3.10
CA PRO A 114 -28.74 5.04 4.29
C PRO A 114 -27.65 4.02 4.62
N ILE A 115 -27.94 2.73 4.46
CA ILE A 115 -26.99 1.65 4.76
C ILE A 115 -25.81 1.55 3.76
N VAL A 116 -25.93 2.16 2.58
CA VAL A 116 -24.79 2.35 1.67
C VAL A 116 -23.84 3.40 2.25
N GLY A 117 -24.37 4.49 2.82
CA GLY A 117 -23.59 5.47 3.57
C GLY A 117 -22.89 4.86 4.80
N ASP A 118 -23.60 4.06 5.60
CA ASP A 118 -23.00 3.30 6.72
C ASP A 118 -21.85 2.40 6.24
N PHE A 119 -22.04 1.71 5.11
CA PHE A 119 -21.03 0.83 4.52
C PHE A 119 -19.83 1.62 3.96
N GLN A 120 -20.04 2.77 3.33
CA GLN A 120 -18.98 3.68 2.86
C GLN A 120 -18.16 4.25 4.03
N GLN A 121 -18.82 4.67 5.10
CA GLN A 121 -18.14 5.12 6.33
C GLN A 121 -17.29 3.99 6.92
N SER A 122 -17.86 2.78 7.05
CA SER A 122 -17.15 1.63 7.63
C SER A 122 -15.90 1.20 6.83
N GLN A 123 -15.87 1.43 5.51
CA GLN A 123 -14.68 1.23 4.68
C GLN A 123 -13.59 2.26 4.98
N SER A 124 -13.98 3.53 5.15
CA SER A 124 -13.06 4.60 5.55
C SER A 124 -12.51 4.37 6.95
N ASP A 125 -13.34 3.93 7.90
CA ASP A 125 -12.96 3.65 9.29
C ASP A 125 -11.93 2.52 9.38
N ILE A 126 -12.10 1.41 8.62
CA ILE A 126 -11.10 0.35 8.52
C ILE A 126 -9.78 0.89 7.94
N ASN A 127 -9.84 1.68 6.87
CA ASN A 127 -8.64 2.22 6.24
C ASN A 127 -7.87 3.13 7.21
N TYR A 128 -8.58 4.00 7.94
CA TYR A 128 -7.99 4.84 8.98
C TYR A 128 -7.39 4.03 10.13
N LEU A 129 -8.07 2.97 10.60
CA LEU A 129 -7.53 2.06 11.63
C LEU A 129 -6.22 1.40 11.18
N LEU A 130 -6.15 0.92 9.93
CA LEU A 130 -4.93 0.32 9.38
C LEU A 130 -3.79 1.35 9.25
N GLN A 131 -4.09 2.58 8.81
CA GLN A 131 -3.11 3.67 8.74
C GLN A 131 -2.58 4.10 10.11
N LEU A 132 -3.45 4.13 11.13
CA LEU A 132 -3.07 4.42 12.51
C LEU A 132 -2.12 3.35 13.07
N VAL A 133 -2.47 2.06 12.90
CA VAL A 133 -1.59 0.94 13.29
C VAL A 133 -0.23 1.02 12.58
N MET A 134 -0.22 1.29 11.27
CA MET A 134 1.03 1.38 10.51
C MET A 134 1.88 2.59 10.91
N SER A 135 1.25 3.70 11.32
CA SER A 135 1.94 4.87 11.88
C SER A 135 2.59 4.54 13.22
N ILE A 136 1.87 3.88 14.14
CA ILE A 136 2.43 3.42 15.43
C ILE A 136 3.64 2.50 15.22
N ILE A 137 3.56 1.56 14.26
CA ILE A 137 4.68 0.67 13.92
C ILE A 137 5.88 1.48 13.41
N ARG A 138 5.67 2.38 12.44
CA ARG A 138 6.72 3.27 11.89
C ARG A 138 7.39 4.07 13.01
N ASP A 139 6.60 4.75 13.84
CA ASP A 139 7.09 5.68 14.84
C ASP A 139 7.85 4.95 15.96
N THR A 140 7.39 3.74 16.35
CA THR A 140 8.13 2.86 17.28
C THR A 140 9.47 2.39 16.70
N VAL A 141 9.52 2.06 15.40
CA VAL A 141 10.77 1.67 14.73
C VAL A 141 11.74 2.86 14.63
N SER A 142 11.24 4.05 14.29
CA SER A 142 12.05 5.27 14.27
C SER A 142 12.59 5.63 15.66
N GLU A 143 11.80 5.47 16.72
CA GLU A 143 12.27 5.67 18.11
C GLU A 143 13.46 4.75 18.41
N LYS A 144 13.38 3.44 18.11
CA LYS A 144 14.45 2.50 18.42
C LYS A 144 15.72 2.73 17.60
N ILE A 145 15.60 3.03 16.31
CA ILE A 145 16.78 3.35 15.47
C ILE A 145 17.47 4.63 15.97
N ASN A 146 16.70 5.66 16.35
CA ASN A 146 17.28 6.91 16.85
C ASN A 146 17.93 6.74 18.22
N VAL A 147 17.34 5.96 19.14
CA VAL A 147 17.92 5.71 20.47
C VAL A 147 19.25 4.96 20.41
N GLU A 148 19.41 3.97 19.52
CA GLU A 148 20.70 3.29 19.34
C GLU A 148 21.76 4.16 18.64
N SER A 149 21.36 5.28 18.04
CA SER A 149 22.28 6.24 17.40
C SER A 149 22.89 7.25 18.37
N ASP A 150 22.28 7.46 19.54
CA ASP A 150 22.64 8.53 20.50
C ASP A 150 23.49 8.02 21.69
N SER A 151 23.58 6.70 21.88
CA SER A 151 24.41 6.07 22.92
C SER A 151 25.90 5.94 22.54
N GLY A 152 26.42 6.88 21.76
CA GLY A 152 27.73 6.79 21.07
C GLY A 152 28.68 7.95 21.37
N SER A 153 29.34 7.90 22.53
CA SER A 153 30.41 8.81 22.99
C SER A 153 30.10 10.32 22.99
N GLU A 154 29.89 10.87 24.21
CA GLU A 154 30.30 12.24 24.50
C GLU A 154 31.82 12.37 24.23
N PRO A 155 32.32 13.49 23.67
CA PRO A 155 33.76 13.69 23.51
C PRO A 155 34.43 13.91 24.87
N ASP A 156 35.49 13.15 25.16
CA ASP A 156 36.31 13.35 26.36
C ASP A 156 36.86 14.78 26.45
N GLU A 157 36.94 15.24 27.70
CA GLU A 157 37.48 16.50 28.23
C GLU A 157 38.36 17.34 27.28
N CYS A 158 37.92 18.56 26.98
CA CYS A 158 38.82 19.63 26.56
C CYS A 158 39.76 19.99 27.73
N ILE A 159 41.02 19.60 27.64
CA ILE A 159 42.11 20.06 28.51
C ILE A 159 42.82 21.24 27.83
N ASP A 160 43.09 22.30 28.62
CA ASP A 160 43.58 23.62 28.17
C ASP A 160 44.97 23.64 27.47
#